data_AF-A0A534JAV4-F1
#
_entry.id   AF-A0A534JAV4-F1
#
_cell.length_a   1.000
_cell.length_b   1.000
_cell.length_c   1.000
_cell.angle_alpha   90.00
_cell.angle_beta   90.00
_cell.angle_gamma   90.00
#
_symmetry.space_group_name_H-M   'P 1'
#
loop_
_entity.id
_entity.type
_entity.pdbx_description
1 polymer ?
#
loop_
_entity_poly.entity_id
_entity_poly.type
_entity_poly.pdbx_seq_one_letter_code
_entity_poly.pdbx_strand_id
1 'polypeptide(L)'
;MKRVISSMWWIGLIAAGGALGALPASAETKIGVVDPARLLEDSPQGKAASESMRAEFAPRQRTLQAQEQALKARQEKLQKDGATMTDDQRVRAEKELRDAARDLERARGEFNDDATAKRNEEMSRLQ
;
A
#
# COMPACT_ATOMS: atom_id res chain seq x y z
N MET A 1 6.72 50.54 -12.50
CA MET A 1 8.08 51.07 -12.22
C MET A 1 8.31 50.95 -10.72
N LYS A 2 8.92 49.84 -10.28
CA LYS A 2 10.29 49.73 -9.75
C LYS A 2 10.59 50.53 -8.48
N ARG A 3 10.52 49.78 -7.36
CA ARG A 3 11.42 49.78 -6.17
C ARG A 3 11.33 51.04 -5.29
N VAL A 4 11.59 51.02 -3.99
CA VAL A 4 12.84 50.62 -3.33
C VAL A 4 12.69 50.70 -1.77
N ILE A 5 13.56 49.96 -1.04
CA ILE A 5 14.26 50.34 0.24
C ILE A 5 13.40 50.32 1.53
N SER A 6 13.62 49.46 2.54
CA SER A 6 14.77 49.20 3.45
C SER A 6 14.57 49.86 4.83
N SER A 7 14.43 49.02 5.88
CA SER A 7 14.62 49.34 7.31
C SER A 7 14.38 48.04 8.11
N MET A 8 15.38 47.21 8.42
CA MET A 8 16.47 47.35 9.39
C MET A 8 16.00 47.53 10.85
N TRP A 9 16.13 46.42 11.60
CA TRP A 9 16.27 46.24 13.06
C TRP A 9 15.03 46.38 13.95
N TRP A 10 14.68 45.30 14.66
CA TRP A 10 14.91 45.23 16.11
C TRP A 10 14.95 43.78 16.63
N ILE A 11 15.80 43.62 17.63
CA ILE A 11 16.23 42.44 18.36
C ILE A 11 15.08 41.82 19.17
N GLY A 12 15.03 40.48 19.22
CA GLY A 12 14.18 39.73 20.14
C GLY A 12 14.83 38.39 20.50
N LEU A 13 15.65 38.42 21.53
CA LEU A 13 16.37 37.29 22.12
C LEU A 13 15.40 36.44 22.96
N ILE A 14 15.21 35.16 22.61
CA ILE A 14 14.71 34.13 23.55
C ILE A 14 15.63 32.93 23.45
N ALA A 15 16.43 32.77 24.51
CA ALA A 15 17.09 31.54 24.88
C ALA A 15 16.15 30.68 25.74
N ALA A 16 16.36 29.37 25.66
CA ALA A 16 15.99 28.34 26.63
C ALA A 16 14.57 27.73 26.62
N GLY A 17 14.54 26.42 26.37
CA GLY A 17 13.68 25.47 27.11
C GLY A 17 12.36 25.08 26.44
N GLY A 18 12.24 23.83 26.02
CA GLY A 18 10.94 23.24 25.69
C GLY A 18 11.05 21.95 24.90
N ALA A 19 10.96 20.83 25.60
CA ALA A 19 10.63 19.54 25.02
C ALA A 19 9.39 19.64 24.12
N LEU A 20 9.34 18.83 23.06
CA LEU A 20 8.18 18.12 22.49
C LEU A 20 8.32 18.01 20.97
N GLY A 21 8.10 16.80 20.45
CA GLY A 21 7.83 16.58 19.03
C GLY A 21 8.79 15.62 18.35
N ALA A 22 8.92 14.39 18.86
CA ALA A 22 9.16 13.27 17.96
C ALA A 22 7.95 13.17 17.03
N LEU A 23 8.03 13.85 15.88
CA LEU A 23 7.11 13.61 14.77
C LEU A 23 7.48 12.24 14.20
N PRO A 24 6.53 11.30 14.03
CA PRO A 24 6.82 10.08 13.31
C PRO A 24 7.16 10.50 11.89
N ALA A 25 8.38 10.19 11.47
CA ALA A 25 8.74 10.20 10.06
C ALA A 25 7.70 9.31 9.36
N SER A 26 6.85 9.92 8.53
CA SER A 26 6.04 9.21 7.56
C SER A 26 6.99 8.41 6.70
N ALA A 27 7.16 7.14 7.07
CA ALA A 27 7.79 6.15 6.24
C ALA A 27 6.93 6.09 4.98
N GLU A 28 7.43 6.74 3.94
CA GLU A 28 7.04 6.51 2.58
C GLU A 28 7.07 4.99 2.37
N THR A 29 5.89 4.37 2.40
CA THR A 29 5.70 2.96 2.10
C THR A 29 6.02 2.77 0.63
N LYS A 30 7.31 2.81 0.31
CA LYS A 30 7.89 2.08 -0.79
C LYS A 30 7.58 0.63 -0.47
N ILE A 31 6.48 0.16 -1.05
CA ILE A 31 6.21 -1.25 -1.25
C ILE A 31 7.49 -1.79 -1.86
N GLY A 32 8.31 -2.41 -1.01
CA GLY A 32 9.57 -3.01 -1.38
C GLY A 32 9.24 -4.22 -2.21
N VAL A 33 9.02 -3.99 -3.51
CA VAL A 33 9.46 -4.96 -4.52
C VAL A 33 10.97 -5.03 -4.32
N VAL A 34 11.39 -5.98 -3.49
CA VAL A 34 12.78 -6.20 -3.12
C VAL A 34 13.55 -6.48 -4.39
N ASP A 35 14.55 -5.64 -4.63
CA ASP A 35 15.58 -5.80 -5.64
C ASP A 35 16.31 -7.15 -5.40
N PRO A 36 16.26 -8.10 -6.35
CA PRO A 36 16.74 -9.47 -6.21
C PRO A 36 18.26 -9.65 -6.03
N ALA A 37 19.07 -8.58 -5.96
CA ALA A 37 20.54 -8.68 -5.98
C ALA A 37 21.21 -9.45 -4.81
N ARG A 38 20.49 -9.98 -3.81
CA ARG A 38 21.10 -10.62 -2.63
C ARG A 38 20.48 -11.93 -2.15
N LEU A 39 19.44 -12.45 -2.80
CA LEU A 39 18.96 -13.81 -2.53
C LEU A 39 19.69 -14.79 -3.46
N LEU A 40 20.93 -15.13 -3.13
CA LEU A 40 21.63 -16.37 -3.51
C LEU A 40 21.00 -17.17 -4.69
N GLU A 41 21.23 -16.68 -5.91
CA GLU A 41 20.48 -17.00 -7.13
C GLU A 41 20.71 -18.42 -7.70
N ASP A 42 21.59 -19.24 -7.12
CA ASP A 42 22.02 -20.51 -7.73
C ASP A 42 21.98 -21.78 -6.84
N SER A 43 21.39 -21.73 -5.64
CA SER A 43 21.23 -22.96 -4.85
C SER A 43 19.96 -23.73 -5.25
N PRO A 44 20.00 -25.05 -5.44
CA PRO A 44 18.80 -25.85 -5.72
C PRO A 44 17.75 -25.74 -4.61
N GLN A 45 18.17 -25.42 -3.39
CA GLN A 45 17.31 -25.19 -2.24
C GLN A 45 16.49 -23.89 -2.36
N GLY A 46 17.07 -22.80 -2.89
CA GLY A 46 16.37 -21.53 -3.10
C GLY A 46 15.31 -21.61 -4.22
N LYS A 47 15.59 -22.39 -5.27
CA LYS A 47 14.63 -22.66 -6.36
C LYS A 47 13.42 -23.45 -5.88
N ALA A 48 13.63 -24.51 -5.10
CA ALA A 48 12.54 -25.30 -4.53
C ALA A 48 11.64 -24.49 -3.58
N ALA A 49 12.22 -23.65 -2.72
CA ALA A 49 11.47 -22.76 -1.83
C ALA A 49 10.67 -21.70 -2.61
N SER A 50 11.22 -21.19 -3.71
CA SER A 50 10.51 -20.22 -4.56
C SER A 50 9.32 -20.85 -5.29
N GLU A 51 9.46 -22.09 -5.76
CA GLU A 51 8.37 -22.83 -6.41
C GLU A 51 7.25 -23.20 -5.43
N SER A 52 7.59 -23.64 -4.21
CA SER A 52 6.59 -23.93 -3.17
C SER A 52 5.82 -22.68 -2.78
N MET A 53 6.51 -21.55 -2.56
CA MET A 53 5.87 -20.25 -2.30
C MET A 53 4.95 -19.83 -3.46
N ARG A 54 5.38 -20.00 -4.72
CA ARG A 54 4.49 -19.68 -5.87
C ARG A 54 3.26 -20.58 -5.88
N ALA A 55 3.40 -21.88 -5.63
CA ALA A 55 2.27 -22.81 -5.64
C ALA A 55 1.25 -22.49 -4.54
N GLU A 56 1.72 -22.14 -3.34
CA GLU A 56 0.86 -21.84 -2.19
C GLU A 56 0.15 -20.47 -2.32
N PHE A 57 0.85 -19.46 -2.84
CA PHE A 57 0.32 -18.09 -2.94
C PHE A 57 -0.39 -17.78 -4.26
N ALA A 58 -0.18 -18.55 -5.34
CA ALA A 58 -0.81 -18.32 -6.64
C ALA A 58 -2.35 -18.29 -6.60
N PRO A 59 -3.06 -19.20 -5.88
CA PRO A 59 -4.52 -19.13 -5.79
C PRO A 59 -5.00 -17.84 -5.14
N ARG A 60 -4.36 -17.42 -4.05
CA ARG A 60 -4.70 -16.17 -3.34
C ARG A 60 -4.42 -14.94 -4.19
N GLN A 61 -3.29 -14.94 -4.90
CA GLN A 61 -2.94 -13.85 -5.82
C GLN A 61 -3.99 -13.70 -6.94
N ARG A 62 -4.49 -14.81 -7.50
CA ARG A 62 -5.58 -14.80 -8.50
C ARG A 62 -6.87 -14.25 -7.90
N THR A 63 -7.22 -14.61 -6.66
CA THR A 63 -8.39 -14.05 -5.97
C THR A 63 -8.28 -12.55 -5.80
N LEU A 64 -7.12 -12.04 -5.38
CA LEU A 64 -6.89 -10.59 -5.24
C LEU A 64 -7.01 -9.85 -6.58
N GLN A 65 -6.47 -10.43 -7.66
CA GLN A 65 -6.61 -9.86 -9.00
C GLN A 65 -8.08 -9.85 -9.46
N ALA A 66 -8.83 -10.93 -9.20
CA ALA A 66 -10.24 -11.01 -9.55
C ALA A 66 -11.07 -9.98 -8.77
N GLN A 67 -10.79 -9.79 -7.47
CA GLN A 67 -11.44 -8.77 -6.65
C GLN A 67 -11.13 -7.35 -7.15
N GLU A 68 -9.89 -7.07 -7.53
CA GLU A 68 -9.50 -5.78 -8.10
C GLU A 68 -10.22 -5.51 -9.44
N GLN A 69 -10.28 -6.51 -10.32
CA GLN A 69 -11.01 -6.38 -11.59
C GLN A 69 -12.50 -6.17 -11.37
N ALA A 70 -13.10 -6.90 -10.43
CA ALA A 70 -14.50 -6.73 -10.07
C ALA A 70 -14.79 -5.33 -9.49
N LEU A 71 -13.90 -4.80 -8.65
CA LEU A 71 -14.01 -3.45 -8.11
C LEU A 71 -13.96 -2.40 -9.22
N LYS A 72 -12.99 -2.49 -10.14
CA LYS A 72 -12.88 -1.61 -11.31
C LYS A 72 -14.12 -1.67 -12.18
N ALA A 73 -14.60 -2.88 -12.50
CA ALA A 73 -15.79 -3.07 -13.32
C ALA A 73 -17.05 -2.43 -12.68
N ARG A 74 -17.23 -2.58 -11.36
CA ARG A 74 -18.33 -1.93 -10.63
C ARG A 74 -18.21 -0.41 -10.64
N GLN A 75 -16.98 0.10 -10.51
CA GLN A 75 -16.72 1.54 -10.52
C GLN A 75 -17.00 2.15 -11.90
N GLU A 76 -16.59 1.49 -12.97
CA GLU A 76 -16.93 1.88 -14.34
C GLU A 76 -18.44 1.82 -14.59
N LYS A 77 -19.11 0.78 -14.11
CA LYS A 77 -20.57 0.65 -14.23
C LYS A 77 -21.28 1.81 -13.54
N LEU A 78 -20.87 2.17 -12.32
CA LEU A 78 -21.45 3.31 -11.60
C LEU A 78 -21.20 4.63 -12.34
N GLN A 79 -20.03 4.81 -12.94
CA GLN A 79 -19.74 6.02 -13.74
C GLN A 79 -20.58 6.10 -15.01
N LYS A 80 -20.82 4.97 -15.70
CA LYS A 80 -21.57 4.91 -16.96
C LYS A 80 -23.07 4.98 -16.73
N ASP A 81 -23.58 4.16 -15.81
CA ASP A 81 -25.02 3.96 -15.60
C ASP A 81 -25.57 4.86 -14.49
N GLY A 82 -24.72 5.56 -13.73
CA GLY A 82 -25.11 6.32 -12.54
C GLY A 82 -26.14 7.42 -12.81
N ALA A 83 -26.16 7.99 -14.01
CA ALA A 83 -27.17 8.98 -14.41
C ALA A 83 -28.57 8.37 -14.66
N THR A 84 -28.64 7.05 -14.87
CA THR A 84 -29.89 6.31 -15.10
C THR A 84 -30.39 5.58 -13.85
N MET A 85 -29.56 5.52 -12.79
CA MET A 85 -29.91 4.91 -11.52
C MET A 85 -30.82 5.79 -10.68
N THR A 86 -31.68 5.17 -9.87
CA THR A 86 -32.35 5.89 -8.77
C THR A 86 -31.37 6.25 -7.67
N ASP A 87 -31.71 7.23 -6.83
CA ASP A 87 -30.87 7.62 -5.69
C ASP A 87 -30.57 6.43 -4.76
N ASP A 88 -31.56 5.59 -4.48
CA ASP A 88 -31.38 4.38 -3.66
C ASP A 88 -30.42 3.37 -4.30
N GLN A 89 -30.52 3.17 -5.62
CA GLN A 89 -29.63 2.28 -6.36
C GLN A 89 -28.19 2.82 -6.36
N ARG A 90 -28.02 4.12 -6.55
CA ARG A 90 -26.71 4.78 -6.53
C ARG A 90 -26.05 4.65 -5.15
N VAL A 91 -26.79 4.95 -4.08
CA VAL A 91 -26.29 4.84 -2.70
C VAL A 91 -25.88 3.41 -2.35
N ARG A 92 -26.65 2.40 -2.79
CA ARG A 92 -26.30 0.99 -2.61
C ARG A 92 -25.02 0.63 -3.37
N ALA A 93 -24.90 1.01 -4.63
CA ALA A 93 -23.73 0.74 -5.46
C ALA A 93 -22.46 1.41 -4.89
N GLU A 94 -22.56 2.66 -4.42
CA GLU A 94 -21.46 3.35 -3.74
C GLU A 94 -21.05 2.66 -2.44
N LYS A 95 -22.01 2.17 -1.66
CA LYS A 95 -21.73 1.40 -0.44
C LYS A 95 -21.00 0.11 -0.77
N GLU A 96 -21.48 -0.65 -1.75
CA GLU A 96 -20.83 -1.89 -2.19
C GLU A 96 -19.40 -1.66 -2.71
N LEU A 97 -19.16 -0.55 -3.41
CA LEU A 97 -17.81 -0.16 -3.85
C LEU A 97 -16.90 0.12 -2.65
N ARG A 98 -17.37 0.88 -1.67
CA ARG A 98 -16.59 1.16 -0.44
C ARG A 98 -16.28 -0.09 0.35
N ASP A 99 -17.26 -0.98 0.49
CA ASP A 99 -17.11 -2.23 1.23
C ASP A 99 -16.11 -3.16 0.50
N ALA A 100 -16.28 -3.34 -0.82
CA ALA A 100 -15.37 -4.15 -1.61
C ALA A 100 -13.94 -3.60 -1.66
N ALA A 101 -13.76 -2.27 -1.67
CA ALA A 101 -12.45 -1.65 -1.62
C ALA A 101 -11.73 -1.92 -0.30
N ARG A 102 -12.44 -1.81 0.83
CA ARG A 102 -11.90 -2.13 2.17
C ARG A 102 -11.52 -3.60 2.30
N ASP A 103 -12.35 -4.49 1.78
CA ASP A 103 -12.07 -5.91 1.82
C ASP A 103 -10.86 -6.27 0.95
N LEU A 104 -10.72 -5.65 -0.23
CA LEU A 104 -9.53 -5.82 -1.08
C LEU A 104 -8.26 -5.31 -0.38
N GLU A 105 -8.33 -4.16 0.30
CA GLU A 105 -7.20 -3.61 1.06
C GLU A 105 -6.80 -4.54 2.20
N ARG A 106 -7.77 -5.05 2.95
CA ARG A 106 -7.54 -6.03 4.03
C ARG A 106 -6.89 -7.31 3.48
N ALA A 107 -7.46 -7.89 2.43
CA ALA A 107 -6.96 -9.12 1.82
C ALA A 107 -5.55 -8.93 1.21
N ARG A 108 -5.23 -7.74 0.69
CA ARG A 108 -3.86 -7.40 0.25
C ARG A 108 -2.89 -7.32 1.42
N GLY A 109 -3.31 -6.74 2.55
CA GLY A 109 -2.52 -6.72 3.78
C GLY A 109 -2.17 -8.12 4.25
N GLU A 110 -3.20 -8.95 4.46
CA GLU A 110 -3.07 -10.35 4.88
C GLU A 110 -2.16 -11.15 3.94
N PHE A 111 -2.31 -10.98 2.62
CA PHE A 111 -1.44 -11.64 1.64
C PHE A 111 0.04 -11.25 1.78
N ASN A 112 0.33 -9.97 2.00
CA ASN A 112 1.70 -9.49 2.16
C ASN A 112 2.32 -9.96 3.48
N ASP A 113 1.53 -9.96 4.55
CA ASP A 113 1.96 -10.44 5.87
C ASP A 113 2.28 -11.93 5.81
N ASP A 114 1.40 -12.73 5.21
CA ASP A 114 1.59 -14.16 5.05
C ASP A 114 2.80 -14.48 4.15
N ALA A 115 2.96 -13.74 3.04
CA ALA A 115 4.12 -13.93 2.15
C ALA A 115 5.44 -13.58 2.87
N THR A 116 5.43 -12.55 3.70
CA THR A 116 6.58 -12.12 4.49
C THR A 116 6.91 -13.14 5.59
N ALA A 117 5.91 -13.60 6.33
CA ALA A 117 6.06 -14.65 7.34
C ALA A 117 6.64 -15.92 6.72
N LYS A 118 6.08 -16.35 5.58
CA LYS A 118 6.52 -17.58 4.94
C LYS A 118 7.94 -17.50 4.41
N ARG A 119 8.30 -16.38 3.79
CA ARG A 119 9.69 -16.12 3.40
C ARG A 119 10.65 -16.18 4.59
N ASN A 120 10.28 -15.57 5.71
CA ASN A 120 11.14 -15.54 6.89
C ASN A 120 11.32 -16.94 7.51
N GLU A 121 10.26 -17.77 7.50
CA GLU A 121 10.35 -19.19 7.89
C GLU A 121 11.32 -19.97 6.99
N GLU A 122 11.20 -19.83 5.68
CA GLU A 122 12.12 -20.50 4.73
C GLU A 122 13.56 -20.03 4.91
N MET A 123 13.78 -18.73 5.10
CA MET A 123 15.11 -18.17 5.38
C MET A 123 15.70 -18.63 6.72
N SER A 124 14.86 -18.84 7.74
CA SER A 124 15.30 -19.40 9.02
C SER A 124 15.64 -20.88 8.92
N ARG A 125 15.00 -21.62 8.00
CA ARG A 125 15.25 -23.04 7.76
C ARG A 125 16.53 -23.30 6.96
N LEU A 126 16.99 -22.30 6.20
CA LEU A 126 18.21 -22.35 5.39
C LEU A 126 19.48 -21.91 6.15
N GLN A 127 19.33 -21.35 7.35
CA GLN A 127 20.43 -21.01 8.27
C GLN A 127 20.76 -22.19 9.18
#